data_AF-A0A7C0YI25-F1
#
_entry.id   AF-A0A7C0YI25-F1
#
_cell.length_a   1.000
_cell.length_b   1.000
_cell.length_c   1.000
_cell.angle_alpha   90.00
_cell.angle_beta   90.00
_cell.angle_gamma   90.00
#
_symmetry.space_group_name_H-M   'P 1'
#
loop_
_entity.id
_entity.type
_entity.pdbx_description
1 polymer ?
#
loop_
_entity_poly.entity_id
_entity_poly.type
_entity_poly.pdbx_seq_one_letter_code
_entity_poly.pdbx_strand_id
1 'polypeptide(L)'
;MSMCKPIGLILDTRQYPHIGLMQKISYLDTRKENIMPTLQFDEKLCETCPTGACLVKCKYIDLDKEQAKAEMIKISRGEDSVVFDACVTCYACEEYCKRGNHPFYLITERREEKGLLTAPRAITRQWINIGEPQGRYKLGKIGKKVLSLGFVPEFLDMVSGKLFEDIMPSFVFGQEFFCNVVYIHFANTSIVKQRLPMIMENFRELGVDEVVCLHDECYGSFSHLAPAYGIEVPFRPIHYFDFLYERLQQLSDQIKPLNIKVAYQRPCSSRLSSNKHNRVKQIMELIGAELVEREYQDENALCCGGIYAMLYGYDFANDVQEKNINDMLKNGAQYCVFNCPACQNTLGEKVAKRGIRPIHIIDLCKMAIGDKPLPED
;
A
#
# COMPACT_ATOMS: atom_id res chain seq x y z
N MET A 1 15.17 -20.61 -22.09
CA MET A 1 16.26 -20.32 -21.14
C MET A 1 16.70 -18.87 -21.32
N SER A 2 16.10 -17.95 -20.55
CA SER A 2 16.54 -16.56 -20.44
C SER A 2 16.51 -16.25 -18.95
N MET A 3 17.70 -16.07 -18.36
CA MET A 3 17.87 -15.81 -16.94
C MET A 3 17.20 -14.47 -16.60
N CYS A 4 16.15 -14.52 -15.77
CA CYS A 4 15.64 -13.35 -15.09
C CYS A 4 16.81 -12.69 -14.34
N LYS A 5 17.15 -11.44 -14.70
CA LYS A 5 18.05 -10.61 -13.91
C LYS A 5 17.43 -10.43 -12.51
N PRO A 6 18.22 -10.55 -11.43
CA PRO A 6 17.72 -10.24 -10.10
C PRO A 6 17.26 -8.78 -10.07
N ILE A 7 16.11 -8.53 -9.43
CA ILE A 7 15.65 -7.18 -9.06
C ILE A 7 16.63 -6.67 -8.00
N GLY A 8 17.80 -6.23 -8.46
CA GLY A 8 18.73 -5.42 -7.73
C GLY A 8 18.44 -3.98 -8.11
N LEU A 9 17.66 -3.29 -7.29
CA LEU A 9 17.67 -1.82 -7.24
C LEU A 9 19.05 -1.39 -6.71
N ILE A 10 20.08 -1.45 -7.56
CA ILE A 10 21.27 -0.64 -7.37
C ILE A 10 20.83 0.75 -7.83
N LEU A 11 20.46 1.60 -6.87
CA LEU A 11 20.31 3.03 -7.12
C LEU A 11 21.66 3.54 -7.61
N ASP A 12 21.81 3.74 -8.92
CA ASP A 12 22.94 4.48 -9.46
C ASP A 12 22.80 5.94 -9.01
N THR A 13 23.47 6.27 -7.92
CA THR A 13 23.52 7.61 -7.33
C THR A 13 24.05 8.70 -8.28
N ARG A 14 24.56 8.33 -9.47
CA ARG A 14 25.08 9.29 -10.46
C ARG A 14 24.02 9.91 -11.37
N GLN A 15 22.76 9.46 -11.31
CA GLN A 15 21.72 9.88 -12.26
C GLN A 15 20.93 11.15 -11.86
N TYR A 16 21.21 11.75 -10.69
CA TYR A 16 20.44 12.91 -10.18
C TYR A 16 21.36 14.03 -9.67
N PRO A 17 21.84 14.93 -10.56
CA PRO A 17 22.82 15.97 -10.21
C PRO A 17 22.26 17.17 -9.42
N HIS A 18 20.97 17.18 -9.04
CA HIS A 18 20.31 18.33 -8.43
C HIS A 18 19.54 18.00 -7.14
N ILE A 19 20.13 17.31 -6.16
CA ILE A 19 19.43 17.04 -4.88
C ILE A 19 20.42 17.12 -3.70
N GLY A 20 20.06 17.92 -2.68
CA GLY A 20 20.91 18.41 -1.59
C GLY A 20 21.45 17.38 -0.57
N LEU A 21 22.23 17.90 0.39
CA LEU A 21 23.06 17.17 1.36
C LEU A 21 22.33 16.04 2.10
N MET A 22 22.96 14.86 2.13
CA MET A 22 22.62 13.76 3.06
C MET A 22 22.86 14.21 4.50
N GLN A 23 21.86 14.05 5.37
CA GLN A 23 21.97 14.29 6.81
C GLN A 23 21.97 12.96 7.56
N LYS A 24 22.65 12.93 8.72
CA LYS A 24 22.64 11.79 9.66
C LYS A 24 21.77 12.16 10.87
N ILE A 25 20.78 11.34 11.20
CA ILE A 25 20.17 11.33 12.54
C ILE A 25 21.12 10.57 13.47
N SER A 26 21.44 11.15 14.62
CA SER A 26 22.08 10.40 15.70
C SER A 26 21.03 9.47 16.30
N TYR A 27 21.14 8.17 16.07
CA TYR A 27 20.34 7.18 16.80
C TYR A 27 20.67 7.30 18.29
N LEU A 28 19.84 8.00 19.04
CA LEU A 28 19.82 7.87 20.48
C LEU A 28 19.34 6.45 20.79
N ASP A 29 20.17 5.72 21.53
CA ASP A 29 19.89 4.41 22.10
C ASP A 29 18.70 4.51 23.07
N THR A 30 17.49 4.61 22.51
CA THR A 30 16.24 4.64 23.25
C THR A 30 15.84 3.22 23.61
N ARG A 31 16.71 2.53 24.36
CA ARG A 31 16.34 1.41 25.21
C ARG A 31 15.51 1.90 26.41
N LYS A 32 14.43 2.66 26.15
CA LYS A 32 13.28 2.64 27.07
C LYS A 32 12.74 1.22 27.01
N GLU A 33 12.48 0.60 28.15
CA GLU A 33 12.01 -0.79 28.27
C GLU A 33 11.04 -1.13 27.14
N ASN A 34 11.53 -1.90 26.17
CA ASN A 34 10.96 -1.99 24.83
C ASN A 34 9.80 -3.00 24.87
N ILE A 35 8.70 -2.63 25.54
CA ILE A 35 7.47 -3.40 25.54
C ILE A 35 6.97 -3.38 24.10
N MET A 36 7.07 -4.52 23.40
CA MET A 36 6.53 -4.62 22.06
C MET A 36 5.04 -4.27 22.08
N PRO A 37 4.57 -3.37 21.19
CA PRO A 37 3.16 -3.05 21.07
C PRO A 37 2.33 -4.32 20.94
N THR A 38 1.17 -4.40 21.59
CA THR A 38 0.30 -5.59 21.53
C THR A 38 -0.95 -5.26 20.74
N LEU A 39 -1.40 -6.20 19.91
CA LEU A 39 -2.62 -6.03 19.13
C LEU A 39 -3.82 -5.86 20.07
N GLN A 40 -4.61 -4.83 19.85
CA GLN A 40 -5.88 -4.61 20.54
C GLN A 40 -6.95 -5.47 19.87
N PHE A 41 -7.13 -6.68 20.39
CA PHE A 41 -8.12 -7.65 19.92
C PHE A 41 -9.10 -8.01 21.05
N ASP A 42 -10.39 -8.03 20.74
CA ASP A 42 -11.45 -8.44 21.67
C ASP A 42 -12.19 -9.68 21.13
N GLU A 43 -12.00 -10.81 21.81
CA GLU A 43 -12.65 -12.08 21.48
C GLU A 43 -14.19 -11.98 21.49
N LYS A 44 -14.77 -11.17 22.38
CA LYS A 44 -16.23 -11.00 22.49
C LYS A 44 -16.83 -10.37 21.24
N LEU A 45 -16.05 -9.55 20.52
CA LEU A 45 -16.48 -9.01 19.22
C LEU A 45 -16.55 -10.10 18.15
N CYS A 46 -15.76 -11.16 18.23
CA CYS A 46 -15.91 -12.32 17.35
C CYS A 46 -17.08 -13.22 17.77
N GLU A 47 -17.23 -13.50 19.07
CA GLU A 47 -18.32 -14.33 19.60
C GLU A 47 -19.71 -13.78 19.23
N THR A 48 -19.88 -12.47 19.36
CA THR A 48 -21.14 -11.77 19.05
C THR A 48 -21.25 -11.32 17.59
N CYS A 49 -20.29 -11.68 16.73
CA CYS A 49 -20.28 -11.22 15.34
C CYS A 49 -21.50 -11.76 14.56
N PRO A 50 -22.32 -10.91 13.93
CA PRO A 50 -23.51 -11.35 13.22
C PRO A 50 -23.21 -11.93 11.83
N THR A 51 -22.03 -11.66 11.26
CA THR A 51 -21.76 -11.96 9.84
C THR A 51 -20.57 -12.88 9.59
N GLY A 52 -19.56 -12.92 10.47
CA GLY A 52 -18.30 -13.62 10.18
C GLY A 52 -17.59 -13.11 8.90
N ALA A 53 -17.93 -11.90 8.43
CA ALA A 53 -17.60 -11.43 7.08
C ALA A 53 -16.10 -11.47 6.74
N CYS A 54 -15.23 -11.34 7.74
CA CYS A 54 -13.78 -11.42 7.57
C CYS A 54 -13.32 -12.72 6.88
N LEU A 55 -13.94 -13.86 7.18
CA LEU A 55 -13.61 -15.14 6.55
C LEU A 55 -14.69 -15.63 5.57
N VAL A 56 -15.97 -15.32 5.80
CA VAL A 56 -17.06 -15.69 4.86
C VAL A 56 -16.87 -15.05 3.48
N LYS A 57 -16.35 -13.82 3.41
CA LYS A 57 -16.06 -13.14 2.14
C LYS A 57 -14.66 -13.47 1.59
N CYS A 58 -13.91 -14.38 2.22
CA CYS A 58 -12.58 -14.73 1.74
C CYS A 58 -12.67 -15.41 0.38
N LYS A 59 -11.79 -15.06 -0.55
CA LYS A 59 -11.75 -15.66 -1.89
C LYS A 59 -10.99 -16.99 -1.95
N TYR A 60 -10.30 -17.33 -0.88
CA TYR A 60 -9.35 -18.44 -0.82
C TYR A 60 -9.74 -19.49 0.23
N ILE A 61 -10.83 -19.24 0.96
CA ILE A 61 -11.35 -20.13 2.00
C ILE A 61 -12.86 -20.15 1.84
N ASP A 62 -13.45 -21.33 1.87
CA ASP A 62 -14.90 -21.52 1.86
C ASP A 62 -15.34 -21.91 3.27
N LEU A 63 -15.94 -20.96 3.99
CA LEU A 63 -16.47 -21.15 5.34
C LEU A 63 -17.84 -20.49 5.45
N ASP A 64 -18.78 -21.18 6.09
CA ASP A 64 -20.01 -20.55 6.54
C ASP A 64 -19.74 -19.59 7.72
N LYS A 65 -20.79 -18.88 8.14
CA LYS A 65 -20.71 -17.89 9.22
C LYS A 65 -20.28 -18.50 10.56
N GLU A 66 -20.79 -19.66 10.94
CA GLU A 66 -20.47 -20.27 12.24
C GLU A 66 -19.05 -20.82 12.24
N GLN A 67 -18.63 -21.44 11.13
CA GLN A 67 -17.25 -21.88 10.91
C GLN A 67 -16.29 -20.70 10.96
N ALA A 68 -16.58 -19.61 10.23
CA ALA A 68 -15.76 -18.40 10.23
C ALA A 68 -15.55 -17.82 11.64
N LYS A 69 -16.62 -17.77 12.45
CA LYS A 69 -16.52 -17.31 13.84
C LYS A 69 -15.68 -18.26 14.68
N ALA A 70 -15.92 -19.57 14.57
CA ALA A 70 -15.18 -20.58 15.31
C ALA A 70 -13.68 -20.52 15.01
N GLU A 71 -13.30 -20.39 13.73
CA GLU A 71 -11.91 -20.27 13.33
C GLU A 71 -11.25 -19.00 13.88
N MET A 72 -11.92 -17.83 13.84
CA MET A 72 -11.35 -16.62 14.45
C MET A 72 -11.16 -16.72 15.97
N ILE A 73 -12.05 -17.43 16.68
CA ILE A 73 -11.92 -17.68 18.12
C ILE A 73 -10.78 -18.67 18.42
N LYS A 74 -10.61 -19.72 17.62
CA LYS A 74 -9.45 -20.61 17.71
C LYS A 74 -8.14 -19.84 17.58
N ILE A 75 -8.07 -18.98 16.55
CA ILE A 75 -6.89 -18.14 16.29
C ILE A 75 -6.64 -17.18 17.47
N SER A 76 -7.67 -16.54 18.04
CA SER A 76 -7.50 -15.64 19.19
C SER A 76 -6.92 -16.37 20.40
N ARG A 77 -7.30 -17.63 20.61
CA ARG A 77 -6.82 -18.50 21.68
C ARG A 77 -5.46 -19.17 21.40
N GLY A 78 -4.86 -18.91 20.24
CA GLY A 78 -3.57 -19.49 19.85
C GLY A 78 -3.65 -20.95 19.38
N GLU A 79 -4.86 -21.44 19.12
CA GLU A 79 -5.09 -22.77 18.57
C GLU A 79 -4.72 -22.83 17.08
N ASP A 80 -4.71 -24.04 16.52
CA ASP A 80 -4.48 -24.22 15.09
C ASP A 80 -5.76 -23.94 14.28
N SER A 81 -5.60 -23.51 13.03
CA SER A 81 -6.72 -23.10 12.17
C SER A 81 -6.43 -23.34 10.69
N VAL A 82 -7.44 -23.80 9.96
CA VAL A 82 -7.38 -24.00 8.50
C VAL A 82 -7.08 -22.69 7.75
N VAL A 83 -7.31 -21.55 8.40
CA VAL A 83 -7.04 -20.22 7.83
C VAL A 83 -5.54 -20.01 7.62
N PHE A 84 -4.67 -20.61 8.44
CA PHE A 84 -3.23 -20.39 8.33
C PHE A 84 -2.65 -20.92 7.02
N ASP A 85 -3.13 -22.07 6.56
CA ASP A 85 -2.66 -22.71 5.32
C ASP A 85 -3.19 -22.01 4.07
N ALA A 86 -4.43 -21.54 4.11
CA ALA A 86 -5.10 -20.96 2.94
C ALA A 86 -4.92 -19.43 2.81
N CYS A 87 -4.48 -18.74 3.86
CA CYS A 87 -4.34 -17.29 3.85
C CYS A 87 -3.23 -16.82 2.88
N VAL A 88 -3.63 -16.09 1.84
CA VAL A 88 -2.72 -15.49 0.85
C VAL A 88 -2.19 -14.10 1.22
N THR A 89 -2.48 -13.64 2.43
CA THR A 89 -2.06 -12.34 2.99
C THR A 89 -2.57 -11.08 2.25
N CYS A 90 -3.77 -11.11 1.67
CA CYS A 90 -4.26 -10.02 0.80
C CYS A 90 -4.90 -8.79 1.50
N TYR A 91 -4.85 -8.69 2.83
CA TYR A 91 -5.55 -7.69 3.67
C TYR A 91 -7.09 -7.69 3.62
N ALA A 92 -7.73 -8.57 2.83
CA ALA A 92 -9.19 -8.49 2.60
C ALA A 92 -10.04 -8.63 3.87
N CYS A 93 -9.66 -9.55 4.76
CA CYS A 93 -10.37 -9.74 6.02
C CYS A 93 -10.34 -8.50 6.92
N GLU A 94 -9.30 -7.66 6.81
CA GLU A 94 -9.18 -6.39 7.54
C GLU A 94 -10.24 -5.40 7.08
N GLU A 95 -10.43 -5.26 5.77
CA GLU A 95 -11.46 -4.38 5.19
C GLU A 95 -12.88 -4.88 5.48
N TYR A 96 -13.09 -6.21 5.48
CA TYR A 96 -14.41 -6.79 5.69
C TYR A 96 -14.88 -6.71 7.14
N CYS A 97 -13.95 -6.68 8.11
CA CYS A 97 -14.29 -6.56 9.51
C CYS A 97 -14.69 -5.12 9.88
N LYS A 98 -15.99 -4.82 9.82
CA LYS A 98 -16.52 -3.50 10.21
C LYS A 98 -16.55 -3.25 11.72
N ARG A 99 -16.13 -4.23 12.53
CA ARG A 99 -16.06 -4.12 14.00
C ARG A 99 -14.71 -3.60 14.51
N GLY A 100 -13.75 -3.36 13.62
CA GLY A 100 -12.41 -2.89 14.01
C GLY A 100 -11.62 -3.89 14.86
N ASN A 101 -11.90 -5.20 14.73
CA ASN A 101 -11.26 -6.23 15.55
C ASN A 101 -10.03 -6.86 14.88
N HIS A 102 -9.47 -6.20 13.87
CA HIS A 102 -8.16 -6.51 13.28
C HIS A 102 -7.85 -7.99 12.96
N PRO A 103 -8.74 -8.72 12.26
CA PRO A 103 -8.56 -10.15 12.03
C PRO A 103 -7.29 -10.45 11.22
N PHE A 104 -6.91 -9.57 10.30
CA PHE A 104 -5.73 -9.79 9.47
C PHE A 104 -4.45 -9.79 10.31
N TYR A 105 -4.30 -8.77 11.17
CA TYR A 105 -3.15 -8.63 12.05
C TYR A 105 -3.06 -9.81 13.03
N LEU A 106 -4.19 -10.23 13.61
CA LEU A 106 -4.22 -11.41 14.47
C LEU A 106 -3.77 -12.67 13.71
N ILE A 107 -4.29 -12.92 12.51
CA ILE A 107 -3.91 -14.08 11.69
C ILE A 107 -2.41 -14.08 11.43
N THR A 108 -1.83 -12.94 11.02
CA THR A 108 -0.41 -12.87 10.68
C THR A 108 0.51 -12.95 11.89
N GLU A 109 0.10 -12.44 13.05
CA GLU A 109 0.84 -12.62 14.31
C GLU A 109 0.85 -14.08 14.75
N ARG A 110 -0.31 -14.75 14.76
CA ARG A 110 -0.39 -16.17 15.16
C ARG A 110 0.39 -17.08 14.22
N ARG A 111 0.42 -16.75 12.92
CA ARG A 111 1.29 -17.44 11.95
C ARG A 111 2.75 -17.26 12.29
N GLU A 112 3.18 -16.04 12.61
CA GLU A 112 4.56 -15.74 12.99
C GLU A 112 4.98 -16.51 14.26
N GLU A 113 4.15 -16.48 15.31
CA GLU A 113 4.38 -17.18 16.58
C GLU A 113 4.55 -18.70 16.40
N LYS A 114 3.79 -19.28 15.47
CA LYS A 114 3.87 -20.71 15.12
C LYS A 114 4.99 -21.04 14.14
N GLY A 115 5.71 -20.03 13.62
CA GLY A 115 6.74 -20.22 12.60
C GLY A 115 6.18 -20.56 11.20
N LEU A 116 4.90 -20.29 10.95
CA LEU A 116 4.20 -20.49 9.68
C LEU A 116 4.48 -19.34 8.71
N LEU A 117 5.72 -19.28 8.24
CA LEU A 117 6.19 -18.24 7.33
C LEU A 117 5.54 -18.36 5.95
N THR A 118 5.22 -17.21 5.36
CA THR A 118 4.61 -17.18 4.00
C THR A 118 5.68 -17.26 2.91
N ALA A 119 6.94 -16.97 3.24
CA ALA A 119 8.07 -17.05 2.33
C ALA A 119 9.24 -17.84 2.94
N PRO A 120 10.16 -18.36 2.10
CA PRO A 120 11.44 -18.87 2.55
C PRO A 120 12.21 -17.82 3.37
N ARG A 121 12.85 -18.27 4.46
CA ARG A 121 13.64 -17.41 5.37
C ARG A 121 14.67 -16.52 4.66
N ALA A 122 15.26 -17.01 3.57
CA ALA A 122 16.23 -16.25 2.77
C ALA A 122 15.60 -15.00 2.13
N ILE A 123 14.40 -15.15 1.53
CA ILE A 123 13.65 -14.04 0.94
C ILE A 123 13.28 -13.06 2.05
N THR A 124 12.70 -13.55 3.14
CA THR A 124 12.32 -12.72 4.28
C THR A 124 13.50 -11.91 4.83
N ARG A 125 14.66 -12.55 5.05
CA ARG A 125 15.87 -11.88 5.55
C ARG A 125 16.39 -10.82 4.58
N GLN A 126 16.40 -11.11 3.28
CA GLN A 126 16.80 -10.14 2.26
C GLN A 126 15.91 -8.89 2.31
N TRP A 127 14.59 -9.08 2.37
CA TRP A 127 13.62 -8.00 2.44
C TRP A 127 13.75 -7.17 3.73
N ILE A 128 13.99 -7.82 4.88
CA ILE A 128 14.24 -7.14 6.16
C ILE A 128 15.49 -6.25 6.08
N ASN A 129 16.58 -6.77 5.47
CA ASN A 129 17.82 -6.02 5.29
C ASN A 129 17.64 -4.83 4.34
N ILE A 130 16.85 -4.97 3.28
CA ILE A 130 16.56 -3.89 2.33
C ILE A 130 15.81 -2.73 3.00
N GLY A 131 14.94 -2.99 3.97
CA GLY A 131 14.20 -1.94 4.68
C GLY A 131 14.82 -1.51 6.00
N GLU A 132 15.95 -2.09 6.40
CA GLU A 132 16.64 -1.72 7.66
C GLU A 132 17.14 -0.28 7.58
N PRO A 133 16.76 0.62 8.50
CA PRO A 133 17.28 1.98 8.52
C PRO A 133 18.81 2.03 8.61
N GLN A 134 19.45 2.83 7.74
CA GLN A 134 20.92 2.89 7.62
C GLN A 134 21.51 4.24 8.06
N GLY A 135 20.68 5.15 8.59
CA GLY A 135 21.04 6.54 8.83
C GLY A 135 21.21 7.34 7.54
N ARG A 136 20.53 6.95 6.45
CA ARG A 136 20.63 7.54 5.11
C ARG A 136 19.24 7.82 4.53
N TYR A 137 18.82 9.07 4.65
CA TYR A 137 17.57 9.57 4.13
C TYR A 137 17.77 10.89 3.39
N LYS A 138 16.74 11.32 2.68
CA LYS A 138 16.64 12.62 2.02
C LYS A 138 15.50 13.41 2.64
N LEU A 139 15.78 14.66 2.99
CA LEU A 139 14.78 15.64 3.41
C LEU A 139 14.74 16.77 2.39
N GLY A 140 13.52 17.23 2.13
CA GLY A 140 13.27 18.52 1.53
C GLY A 140 13.33 19.66 2.56
N LYS A 141 12.75 20.82 2.21
CA LYS A 141 12.55 21.92 3.16
C LYS A 141 11.36 21.58 4.06
N ILE A 142 11.63 21.00 5.23
CA ILE A 142 10.59 20.54 6.16
C ILE A 142 9.73 21.74 6.62
N GLY A 143 8.44 21.64 6.36
CA GLY A 143 7.41 22.57 6.84
C GLY A 143 6.44 21.83 7.77
N LYS A 144 5.34 22.51 8.15
CA LYS A 144 4.31 21.90 9.01
C LYS A 144 3.55 20.76 8.32
N LYS A 145 3.41 20.84 7.00
CA LYS A 145 2.84 19.79 6.15
C LYS A 145 3.94 19.25 5.23
N VAL A 146 4.10 17.94 5.15
CA VAL A 146 5.18 17.29 4.38
C VAL A 146 4.66 16.15 3.50
N LEU A 147 5.28 15.95 2.33
CA LEU A 147 5.08 14.75 1.51
C LEU A 147 5.93 13.59 2.05
N SER A 148 5.29 12.49 2.43
CA SER A 148 5.99 11.23 2.69
C SER A 148 6.04 10.40 1.41
N LEU A 149 7.26 10.25 0.88
CA LEU A 149 7.57 9.37 -0.24
C LEU A 149 7.92 7.95 0.25
N GLY A 150 7.93 7.73 1.57
CA GLY A 150 8.36 6.50 2.21
C GLY A 150 9.72 6.04 1.70
N PHE A 151 9.77 4.81 1.22
CA PHE A 151 10.93 4.23 0.54
C PHE A 151 10.55 3.71 -0.86
N VAL A 152 9.85 4.56 -1.62
CA VAL A 152 9.41 4.27 -3.00
C VAL A 152 10.05 5.31 -3.93
N PRO A 153 11.20 5.00 -4.57
CA PRO A 153 12.00 5.98 -5.29
C PRO A 153 11.28 6.59 -6.50
N GLU A 154 10.34 5.87 -7.11
CA GLU A 154 9.55 6.36 -8.24
C GLU A 154 8.81 7.66 -7.94
N PHE A 155 8.44 7.90 -6.66
CA PHE A 155 7.80 9.14 -6.30
C PHE A 155 8.71 10.36 -6.37
N LEU A 156 10.04 10.20 -6.28
CA LEU A 156 10.97 11.33 -6.40
C LEU A 156 10.84 12.04 -7.76
N ASP A 157 10.53 11.28 -8.81
CA ASP A 157 10.34 11.83 -10.15
C ASP A 157 8.88 12.29 -10.39
N MET A 158 7.91 11.60 -9.76
CA MET A 158 6.49 11.90 -9.93
C MET A 158 6.01 13.15 -9.17
N VAL A 159 6.66 13.55 -8.08
CA VAL A 159 6.22 14.68 -7.21
C VAL A 159 6.73 16.03 -7.69
N SER A 160 6.18 16.47 -8.81
CA SER A 160 6.62 17.69 -9.51
C SER A 160 5.44 18.37 -10.21
N GLY A 161 5.64 19.61 -10.66
CA GLY A 161 4.61 20.38 -11.36
C GLY A 161 3.56 21.00 -10.43
N LYS A 162 2.53 21.60 -11.03
CA LYS A 162 1.49 22.38 -10.35
C LYS A 162 0.72 21.58 -9.32
N LEU A 163 0.58 20.27 -9.55
CA LEU A 163 -0.12 19.36 -8.64
C LEU A 163 0.53 19.32 -7.24
N PHE A 164 1.84 19.56 -7.14
CA PHE A 164 2.61 19.50 -5.89
C PHE A 164 3.30 20.82 -5.52
N GLU A 165 3.08 21.90 -6.25
CA GLU A 165 3.80 23.18 -6.06
C GLU A 165 3.57 23.79 -4.67
N ASP A 166 2.38 23.58 -4.08
CA ASP A 166 2.00 24.14 -2.78
C ASP A 166 2.68 23.43 -1.58
N ILE A 167 3.25 22.25 -1.80
CA ILE A 167 3.87 21.45 -0.74
C ILE A 167 5.36 21.20 -1.01
N MET A 168 5.78 21.14 -2.27
CA MET A 168 7.19 21.08 -2.61
C MET A 168 7.88 22.42 -2.28
N PRO A 169 9.14 22.41 -1.80
CA PRO A 169 10.05 21.27 -1.72
C PRO A 169 10.00 20.54 -0.36
N SER A 170 8.86 20.45 0.33
CA SER A 170 8.72 19.75 1.61
C SER A 170 8.42 18.25 1.43
N PHE A 171 9.44 17.40 1.62
CA PHE A 171 9.28 15.95 1.54
C PHE A 171 10.22 15.18 2.48
N VAL A 172 9.89 13.92 2.74
CA VAL A 172 10.77 12.92 3.37
C VAL A 172 10.87 11.67 2.50
N PHE A 173 12.06 11.08 2.42
CA PHE A 173 12.32 9.84 1.70
C PHE A 173 13.47 9.07 2.34
N GLY A 174 13.31 7.76 2.54
CA GLY A 174 14.35 6.90 3.08
C GLY A 174 13.80 5.76 3.92
N GLN A 175 14.67 4.82 4.29
CA GLN A 175 14.32 3.68 5.14
C GLN A 175 13.86 4.14 6.54
N GLU A 176 14.32 5.30 6.97
CA GLU A 176 13.95 5.98 8.22
C GLU A 176 12.47 6.40 8.26
N PHE A 177 11.83 6.52 7.09
CA PHE A 177 10.41 6.86 6.94
C PHE A 177 9.62 5.73 6.27
N PHE A 178 10.20 4.54 6.15
CA PHE A 178 9.58 3.39 5.50
C PHE A 178 8.59 2.69 6.44
N CYS A 179 7.30 2.65 6.13
CA CYS A 179 6.28 2.07 7.01
C CYS A 179 6.44 0.59 7.40
N ASN A 180 7.27 -0.19 6.70
CA ASN A 180 7.51 -1.63 6.93
C ASN A 180 6.29 -2.57 6.78
N VAL A 181 5.10 -2.06 6.43
CA VAL A 181 3.85 -2.84 6.34
C VAL A 181 3.94 -4.01 5.35
N VAL A 182 4.76 -3.89 4.30
CA VAL A 182 4.99 -4.98 3.34
C VAL A 182 5.39 -6.31 4.02
N TYR A 183 6.05 -6.27 5.18
CA TYR A 183 6.50 -7.47 5.88
C TYR A 183 5.35 -8.31 6.46
N ILE A 184 4.17 -7.73 6.61
CA ILE A 184 3.00 -8.47 7.09
C ILE A 184 2.55 -9.51 6.05
N HIS A 185 2.80 -9.26 4.75
CA HIS A 185 2.65 -10.29 3.70
C HIS A 185 3.53 -11.52 3.91
N PHE A 186 4.64 -11.38 4.62
CA PHE A 186 5.59 -12.47 4.86
C PHE A 186 5.29 -13.21 6.18
N ALA A 187 4.22 -12.82 6.89
CA ALA A 187 3.93 -13.19 8.27
C ALA A 187 5.05 -12.77 9.25
N ASN A 188 5.59 -11.55 9.04
CA ASN A 188 6.65 -10.95 9.86
C ASN A 188 6.15 -9.64 10.49
N THR A 189 5.14 -9.76 11.35
CA THR A 189 4.48 -8.62 12.01
C THR A 189 5.39 -8.00 13.07
N SER A 190 6.26 -8.80 13.71
CA SER A 190 7.24 -8.35 14.71
C SER A 190 8.11 -7.17 14.23
N ILE A 191 8.51 -7.18 12.95
CA ILE A 191 9.33 -6.10 12.37
C ILE A 191 8.58 -4.77 12.36
N VAL A 192 7.27 -4.79 12.06
CA VAL A 192 6.44 -3.59 12.08
C VAL A 192 6.30 -3.09 13.52
N LYS A 193 6.05 -3.99 14.47
CA LYS A 193 5.93 -3.66 15.90
C LYS A 193 7.21 -3.04 16.47
N GLN A 194 8.36 -3.51 16.01
CA GLN A 194 9.66 -3.00 16.40
C GLN A 194 10.00 -1.64 15.75
N ARG A 195 9.80 -1.50 14.44
CA ARG A 195 10.31 -0.36 13.67
C ARG A 195 9.32 0.80 13.56
N LEU A 196 8.00 0.53 13.59
CA LEU A 196 7.01 1.60 13.45
C LEU A 196 7.09 2.67 14.55
N PRO A 197 7.31 2.33 15.84
CA PRO A 197 7.54 3.35 16.87
C PRO A 197 8.75 4.25 16.58
N MET A 198 9.83 3.70 16.01
CA MET A 198 11.01 4.48 15.63
C MET A 198 10.69 5.48 14.51
N ILE A 199 9.84 5.10 13.56
CA ILE A 199 9.39 5.99 12.48
C ILE A 199 8.52 7.12 13.04
N MET A 200 7.67 6.81 14.03
CA MET A 200 6.86 7.84 14.70
C MET A 200 7.77 8.87 15.38
N GLU A 201 8.84 8.41 16.03
CA GLU A 201 9.82 9.31 16.64
C GLU A 201 10.56 10.15 15.59
N ASN A 202 10.97 9.56 14.47
CA ASN A 202 11.60 10.31 13.38
C ASN A 202 10.70 11.45 12.88
N PHE A 203 9.38 11.22 12.73
CA PHE A 203 8.44 12.29 12.38
C PHE A 203 8.25 13.31 13.51
N ARG A 204 8.24 12.88 14.78
CA ARG A 204 8.17 13.76 15.95
C ARG A 204 9.35 14.72 16.00
N GLU A 205 10.57 14.23 15.75
CA GLU A 205 11.80 15.03 15.69
C GLU A 205 11.76 16.07 14.55
N LEU A 206 11.09 15.77 13.44
CA LEU A 206 10.91 16.73 12.34
C LEU A 206 9.88 17.85 12.67
N GLY A 207 9.08 17.71 13.73
CA GLY A 207 8.12 18.73 14.16
C GLY A 207 6.98 19.00 13.14
N VAL A 208 6.61 17.97 12.37
CA VAL A 208 5.54 18.03 11.36
C VAL A 208 4.16 17.85 12.00
N ASP A 209 3.19 18.63 11.53
CA ASP A 209 1.80 18.55 12.01
C ASP A 209 0.96 17.64 11.10
N GLU A 210 1.29 17.60 9.80
CA GLU A 210 0.55 16.85 8.77
C GLU A 210 1.48 16.11 7.81
N VAL A 211 1.16 14.86 7.50
CA VAL A 211 1.95 14.02 6.58
C VAL A 211 1.06 13.51 5.45
N VAL A 212 1.33 13.94 4.22
CA VAL A 212 0.68 13.44 3.01
C VAL A 212 1.39 12.16 2.56
N CYS A 213 0.72 11.02 2.71
CA CYS A 213 1.27 9.70 2.40
C CYS A 213 1.00 9.33 0.94
N LEU A 214 2.03 9.22 0.10
CA LEU A 214 1.88 8.85 -1.33
C LEU A 214 1.67 7.37 -1.59
N HIS A 215 1.70 6.54 -0.55
CA HIS A 215 1.46 5.11 -0.65
C HIS A 215 0.40 4.67 0.35
N ASP A 216 -0.54 3.82 -0.09
CA ASP A 216 -1.62 3.27 0.74
C ASP A 216 -1.11 2.63 2.03
N GLU A 217 -0.01 1.87 1.97
CA GLU A 217 0.56 1.22 3.15
C GLU A 217 1.13 2.22 4.15
N CYS A 218 1.69 3.35 3.68
CA CYS A 218 2.15 4.41 4.57
C CYS A 218 0.96 5.05 5.29
N TYR A 219 -0.09 5.40 4.55
CA TYR A 219 -1.31 5.94 5.16
C TYR A 219 -1.96 4.93 6.11
N GLY A 220 -2.12 3.67 5.70
CA GLY A 220 -2.69 2.59 6.50
C GLY A 220 -1.86 2.27 7.74
N SER A 221 -0.53 2.40 7.67
CA SER A 221 0.33 2.20 8.83
C SER A 221 0.04 3.21 9.95
N PHE A 222 -0.25 4.46 9.60
CA PHE A 222 -0.48 5.53 10.58
C PHE A 222 -1.95 5.64 10.98
N SER A 223 -2.87 5.53 10.03
CA SER A 223 -4.30 5.72 10.28
C SER A 223 -5.02 4.49 10.83
N HIS A 224 -4.44 3.29 10.67
CA HIS A 224 -5.13 2.04 10.96
C HIS A 224 -4.27 1.07 11.78
N LEU A 225 -3.05 0.75 11.33
CA LEU A 225 -2.19 -0.22 12.00
C LEU A 225 -1.65 0.31 13.34
N ALA A 226 -1.07 1.51 13.37
CA ALA A 226 -0.54 2.07 14.62
C ALA A 226 -1.60 2.11 15.74
N PRO A 227 -2.83 2.62 15.50
CA PRO A 227 -3.93 2.53 16.47
C PRO A 227 -4.27 1.10 16.91
N ALA A 228 -4.29 0.13 16.00
CA ALA A 228 -4.54 -1.29 16.31
C ALA A 228 -3.55 -1.86 17.34
N TYR A 229 -2.36 -1.27 17.44
CA TYR A 229 -1.30 -1.64 18.36
C TYR A 229 -1.11 -0.67 19.53
N GLY A 230 -1.98 0.35 19.65
CA GLY A 230 -1.83 1.41 20.66
C GLY A 230 -0.60 2.30 20.46
N ILE A 231 -0.06 2.36 19.24
CA ILE A 231 1.08 3.22 18.89
C ILE A 231 0.53 4.63 18.60
N GLU A 232 1.06 5.62 19.31
CA GLU A 232 0.73 7.04 19.09
C GLU A 232 1.29 7.53 17.75
N VAL A 233 0.46 8.22 16.97
CA VAL A 233 0.88 8.89 15.73
C VAL A 233 0.97 10.40 16.00
N PRO A 234 2.16 11.03 15.92
CA PRO A 234 2.37 12.40 16.38
C PRO A 234 1.96 13.48 15.36
N PHE A 235 1.29 13.09 14.27
CA PHE A 235 0.87 13.97 13.18
C PHE A 235 -0.46 13.51 12.60
N ARG A 236 -1.09 14.36 11.78
CA ARG A 236 -2.29 13.99 11.02
C ARG A 236 -1.91 13.32 9.69
N PRO A 237 -2.18 12.02 9.49
CA PRO A 237 -1.96 11.38 8.20
C PRO A 237 -3.02 11.82 7.17
N ILE A 238 -2.57 12.17 5.97
CA ILE A 238 -3.40 12.54 4.83
C ILE A 238 -3.15 11.54 3.71
N HIS A 239 -4.21 10.89 3.22
CA HIS A 239 -4.10 10.04 2.06
C HIS A 239 -3.93 10.89 0.81
N TYR A 240 -2.99 10.54 -0.07
CA TYR A 240 -2.71 11.40 -1.21
C TYR A 240 -3.87 11.54 -2.19
N PHE A 241 -4.85 10.63 -2.22
CA PHE A 241 -6.08 10.87 -2.99
C PHE A 241 -6.89 12.06 -2.50
N ASP A 242 -6.96 12.30 -1.18
CA ASP A 242 -7.62 13.50 -0.66
C ASP A 242 -6.82 14.74 -1.09
N PHE A 243 -5.49 14.70 -0.97
CA PHE A 243 -4.61 15.76 -1.45
C PHE A 243 -4.77 16.04 -2.95
N LEU A 244 -4.77 15.00 -3.79
CA LEU A 244 -4.95 15.12 -5.23
C LEU A 244 -6.31 15.72 -5.58
N TYR A 245 -7.37 15.24 -4.94
CA TYR A 245 -8.72 15.75 -5.15
C TYR A 245 -8.82 17.24 -4.79
N GLU A 246 -8.32 17.63 -3.61
CA GLU A 246 -8.30 19.04 -3.17
C GLU A 246 -7.48 19.92 -4.14
N ARG A 247 -6.30 19.46 -4.57
CA ARG A 247 -5.48 20.19 -5.54
C ARG A 247 -6.14 20.31 -6.90
N LEU A 248 -6.78 19.26 -7.40
CA LEU A 248 -7.52 19.32 -8.66
C LEU A 248 -8.71 20.27 -8.58
N GLN A 249 -9.40 20.35 -7.44
CA GLN A 249 -10.46 21.34 -7.23
C GLN A 249 -9.93 22.78 -7.27
N GLN A 250 -8.76 23.03 -6.67
CA GLN A 250 -8.11 24.35 -6.72
C GLN A 250 -7.62 24.71 -8.14
N LEU A 251 -7.29 23.70 -8.94
CA LEU A 251 -6.84 23.83 -10.32
C LEU A 251 -7.98 23.60 -11.33
N SER A 252 -9.25 23.68 -10.92
CA SER A 252 -10.40 23.30 -11.75
C SER A 252 -10.42 24.00 -13.11
N ASP A 253 -10.05 25.27 -13.14
CA ASP A 253 -10.04 26.09 -14.37
C ASP A 253 -8.97 25.66 -15.38
N GLN A 254 -7.99 24.85 -14.95
CA GLN A 254 -6.93 24.31 -15.79
C GLN A 254 -7.26 22.91 -16.31
N ILE A 255 -8.30 22.26 -15.78
CA ILE A 255 -8.65 20.90 -16.15
C ILE A 255 -9.21 20.86 -17.57
N LYS A 256 -8.57 20.04 -18.40
CA LYS A 256 -9.06 19.62 -19.71
C LYS A 256 -9.58 18.19 -19.57
N PRO A 257 -10.89 17.95 -19.80
CA PRO A 257 -11.45 16.60 -19.75
C PRO A 257 -10.70 15.64 -20.66
N LEU A 258 -10.28 14.50 -20.11
CA LEU A 258 -9.45 13.54 -20.84
C LEU A 258 -10.25 12.73 -21.87
N ASN A 259 -11.54 12.49 -21.62
CA ASN A 259 -12.45 11.72 -22.49
C ASN A 259 -11.93 10.33 -22.86
N ILE A 260 -11.36 9.63 -21.86
CA ILE A 260 -10.79 8.29 -22.00
C ILE A 260 -11.54 7.28 -21.12
N LYS A 261 -11.48 6.01 -21.50
CA LYS A 261 -11.97 4.87 -20.71
C LYS A 261 -10.85 4.24 -19.89
N VAL A 262 -11.06 4.13 -18.59
CA VAL A 262 -10.03 3.67 -17.65
C VAL A 262 -10.54 2.51 -16.80
N ALA A 263 -9.69 1.51 -16.61
CA ALA A 263 -9.86 0.52 -15.54
C ALA A 263 -8.92 0.87 -14.39
N TYR A 264 -9.46 1.04 -13.19
CA TYR A 264 -8.63 1.21 -11.99
C TYR A 264 -8.13 -0.13 -11.47
N GLN A 265 -6.82 -0.29 -11.39
CA GLN A 265 -6.18 -1.43 -10.74
C GLN A 265 -6.01 -1.15 -9.25
N ARG A 266 -7.05 -1.50 -8.47
CA ARG A 266 -7.03 -1.37 -7.01
C ARG A 266 -5.94 -2.27 -6.39
N PRO A 267 -4.97 -1.73 -5.65
CA PRO A 267 -3.90 -2.50 -5.02
C PRO A 267 -4.40 -3.13 -3.72
N CYS A 268 -3.77 -4.23 -3.30
CA CYS A 268 -4.07 -4.89 -2.03
C CYS A 268 -3.92 -3.95 -0.83
N SER A 269 -2.93 -3.08 -0.85
CA SER A 269 -2.66 -2.09 0.20
C SER A 269 -3.81 -1.12 0.43
N SER A 270 -4.59 -0.78 -0.60
CA SER A 270 -5.76 0.11 -0.47
C SER A 270 -6.89 -0.44 0.40
N ARG A 271 -6.81 -1.71 0.80
CA ARG A 271 -7.75 -2.32 1.76
C ARG A 271 -7.54 -1.77 3.17
N LEU A 272 -6.32 -1.32 3.49
CA LEU A 272 -5.99 -0.59 4.74
C LEU A 272 -6.42 0.89 4.71
N SER A 273 -6.85 1.38 3.55
CA SER A 273 -7.32 2.75 3.30
C SER A 273 -8.69 2.75 2.60
N SER A 274 -9.51 1.72 2.84
CA SER A 274 -10.77 1.50 2.10
C SER A 274 -11.75 2.67 2.15
N ASN A 275 -11.70 3.49 3.20
CA ASN A 275 -12.47 4.73 3.33
C ASN A 275 -12.06 5.83 2.32
N LYS A 276 -10.94 5.67 1.62
CA LYS A 276 -10.44 6.58 0.58
C LYS A 276 -10.76 6.09 -0.83
N HIS A 277 -11.29 4.87 -0.97
CA HIS A 277 -11.55 4.26 -2.28
C HIS A 277 -12.52 5.07 -3.14
N ASN A 278 -13.51 5.73 -2.53
CA ASN A 278 -14.44 6.62 -3.22
C ASN A 278 -13.76 7.80 -3.93
N ARG A 279 -12.58 8.23 -3.49
CA ARG A 279 -11.81 9.30 -4.13
C ARG A 279 -11.38 8.96 -5.53
N VAL A 280 -11.23 7.68 -5.85
CA VAL A 280 -10.92 7.25 -7.23
C VAL A 280 -12.01 7.74 -8.17
N LYS A 281 -13.29 7.43 -7.88
CA LYS A 281 -14.42 7.88 -8.69
C LYS A 281 -14.47 9.41 -8.81
N GLN A 282 -14.32 10.11 -7.69
CA GLN A 282 -14.37 11.57 -7.68
C GLN A 282 -13.24 12.23 -8.48
N ILE A 283 -12.02 11.67 -8.43
CA ILE A 283 -10.88 12.12 -9.24
C ILE A 283 -11.16 11.85 -10.71
N MET A 284 -11.63 10.65 -11.08
CA MET A 284 -11.93 10.30 -12.47
C MET A 284 -13.03 11.19 -13.07
N GLU A 285 -14.10 11.45 -12.33
CA GLU A 285 -15.16 12.39 -12.73
C GLU A 285 -14.60 13.79 -12.95
N LEU A 286 -13.78 14.29 -12.02
CA LEU A 286 -13.22 15.63 -12.07
C LEU A 286 -12.29 15.84 -13.28
N ILE A 287 -11.52 14.82 -13.67
CA ILE A 287 -10.61 14.88 -14.83
C ILE A 287 -11.26 14.43 -16.15
N GLY A 288 -12.55 14.09 -16.14
CA GLY A 288 -13.28 13.64 -17.33
C GLY A 288 -12.82 12.27 -17.86
N ALA A 289 -12.51 11.33 -16.98
CA ALA A 289 -12.20 9.93 -17.32
C ALA A 289 -13.38 9.01 -16.93
N GLU A 290 -13.77 8.13 -17.86
CA GLU A 290 -14.84 7.13 -17.66
C GLU A 290 -14.25 5.87 -17.00
N LEU A 291 -14.65 5.58 -15.75
CA LEU A 291 -14.37 4.28 -15.13
C LEU A 291 -15.24 3.21 -15.79
N VAL A 292 -14.61 2.20 -16.41
CA VAL A 292 -15.35 1.06 -16.97
C VAL A 292 -15.88 0.16 -15.86
N GLU A 293 -17.12 -0.30 -15.98
CA GLU A 293 -17.66 -1.33 -15.09
C GLU A 293 -17.04 -2.68 -15.43
N ARG A 294 -16.55 -3.40 -14.43
CA ARG A 294 -15.85 -4.67 -14.64
C ARG A 294 -16.01 -5.63 -13.45
N GLU A 295 -15.68 -6.90 -13.63
CA GLU A 295 -15.85 -7.91 -12.59
C GLU A 295 -14.91 -7.67 -11.41
N TYR A 296 -13.61 -7.45 -11.67
CA TYR A 296 -12.59 -7.44 -10.62
C TYR A 296 -12.26 -6.03 -10.10
N GLN A 297 -13.28 -5.31 -9.64
CA GLN A 297 -13.17 -3.97 -9.07
C GLN A 297 -13.66 -3.88 -7.62
N ASP A 298 -13.46 -2.72 -6.98
CA ASP A 298 -13.94 -2.43 -5.63
C ASP A 298 -13.55 -3.50 -4.59
N GLU A 299 -14.49 -4.00 -3.79
CA GLU A 299 -14.22 -5.09 -2.83
C GLU A 299 -13.80 -6.40 -3.52
N ASN A 300 -14.22 -6.61 -4.78
CA ASN A 300 -13.93 -7.79 -5.59
C ASN A 300 -12.55 -7.76 -6.30
N ALA A 301 -11.78 -6.69 -6.09
CA ALA A 301 -10.50 -6.47 -6.78
C ALA A 301 -9.48 -7.61 -6.57
N LEU A 302 -8.78 -7.93 -7.66
CA LEU A 302 -7.68 -8.88 -7.71
C LEU A 302 -6.31 -8.18 -7.55
N CYS A 303 -5.38 -8.86 -6.89
CA CYS A 303 -4.00 -8.40 -6.71
C CYS A 303 -3.28 -8.24 -8.07
N CYS A 304 -2.28 -7.36 -8.15
CA CYS A 304 -1.40 -7.25 -9.31
C CYS A 304 -0.53 -8.50 -9.54
N GLY A 305 -0.47 -9.42 -8.56
CA GLY A 305 0.26 -10.68 -8.61
C GLY A 305 1.72 -10.60 -8.14
N GLY A 306 2.24 -9.42 -7.79
CA GLY A 306 3.67 -9.24 -7.47
C GLY A 306 4.10 -10.01 -6.21
N ILE A 307 3.37 -9.80 -5.11
CA ILE A 307 3.56 -10.58 -3.87
C ILE A 307 3.29 -12.07 -4.11
N TYR A 308 2.28 -12.40 -4.92
CA TYR A 308 1.95 -13.81 -5.20
C TYR A 308 3.06 -14.54 -5.95
N ALA A 309 3.73 -13.90 -6.90
CA ALA A 309 4.86 -14.49 -7.60
C ALA A 309 6.01 -14.82 -6.65
N MET A 310 6.23 -13.98 -5.62
CA MET A 310 7.27 -14.17 -4.62
C MET A 310 6.94 -15.28 -3.60
N LEU A 311 5.67 -15.41 -3.23
CA LEU A 311 5.24 -16.25 -2.11
C LEU A 311 4.63 -17.60 -2.55
N TYR A 312 3.90 -17.62 -3.66
CA TYR A 312 3.11 -18.76 -4.12
C TYR A 312 3.49 -19.23 -5.53
N GLY A 313 4.43 -18.53 -6.19
CA GLY A 313 4.95 -18.90 -7.50
C GLY A 313 4.25 -18.21 -8.68
N TYR A 314 4.88 -18.33 -9.86
CA TYR A 314 4.47 -17.61 -11.06
C TYR A 314 3.13 -18.08 -11.63
N ASP A 315 2.76 -19.36 -11.48
CA ASP A 315 1.50 -19.87 -12.04
C ASP A 315 0.30 -19.21 -11.38
N PHE A 316 0.30 -19.11 -10.04
CA PHE A 316 -0.75 -18.43 -9.29
C PHE A 316 -0.79 -16.93 -9.59
N ALA A 317 0.38 -16.29 -9.71
CA ALA A 317 0.45 -14.88 -10.10
C ALA A 317 -0.10 -14.65 -11.51
N ASN A 318 0.27 -15.49 -12.48
CA ASN A 318 -0.15 -15.38 -13.87
C ASN A 318 -1.67 -15.58 -14.02
N ASP A 319 -2.27 -16.56 -13.34
CA ASP A 319 -3.72 -16.79 -13.34
C ASP A 319 -4.49 -15.53 -12.92
N VAL A 320 -4.10 -14.93 -11.78
CA VAL A 320 -4.74 -13.70 -11.27
C VAL A 320 -4.54 -12.52 -12.23
N GLN A 321 -3.35 -12.39 -12.81
CA GLN A 321 -3.03 -11.33 -13.78
C GLN A 321 -3.83 -11.48 -15.08
N GLU A 322 -3.96 -12.70 -15.61
CA GLU A 322 -4.71 -12.97 -16.84
C GLU A 322 -6.20 -12.68 -16.68
N LYS A 323 -6.82 -13.15 -15.59
CA LYS A 323 -8.22 -12.85 -15.25
C LYS A 323 -8.47 -11.34 -15.23
N ASN A 324 -7.58 -10.62 -14.55
CA ASN A 324 -7.70 -9.18 -14.40
C ASN A 324 -7.52 -8.42 -15.72
N ILE A 325 -6.52 -8.78 -16.54
CA ILE A 325 -6.30 -8.14 -17.85
C ILE A 325 -7.43 -8.46 -18.83
N ASN A 326 -7.90 -9.71 -18.85
CA ASN A 326 -9.00 -10.11 -19.73
C ASN A 326 -10.31 -9.39 -19.35
N ASP A 327 -10.57 -9.19 -18.06
CA ASP A 327 -11.68 -8.37 -17.56
C ASP A 327 -11.57 -6.90 -18.01
N MET A 328 -10.37 -6.30 -17.94
CA MET A 328 -10.15 -4.93 -18.44
C MET A 328 -10.42 -4.80 -19.95
N LEU A 329 -9.95 -5.77 -20.75
CA LEU A 329 -10.14 -5.80 -22.21
C LEU A 329 -11.61 -5.98 -22.58
N LYS A 330 -12.30 -6.93 -21.93
CA LYS A 330 -13.71 -7.24 -22.18
C LYS A 330 -14.60 -6.01 -21.98
N ASN A 331 -14.24 -5.14 -21.04
CA ASN A 331 -14.99 -3.93 -20.71
C ASN A 331 -14.45 -2.66 -21.40
N GLY A 332 -13.54 -2.80 -22.38
CA GLY A 332 -13.14 -1.70 -23.26
C GLY A 332 -12.23 -0.64 -22.62
N ALA A 333 -11.44 -1.01 -21.61
CA ALA A 333 -10.48 -0.09 -21.00
C ALA A 333 -9.38 0.32 -22.00
N GLN A 334 -9.15 1.62 -22.16
CA GLN A 334 -8.02 2.15 -22.94
C GLN A 334 -6.77 2.34 -22.06
N TYR A 335 -6.99 2.65 -20.78
CA TYR A 335 -5.93 2.80 -19.78
C TYR A 335 -6.16 1.89 -18.58
N CYS A 336 -5.06 1.42 -17.99
CA CYS A 336 -5.04 0.77 -16.68
C CYS A 336 -4.39 1.73 -15.69
N VAL A 337 -5.19 2.25 -14.76
CA VAL A 337 -4.77 3.26 -13.79
C VAL A 337 -4.29 2.59 -12.52
N PHE A 338 -3.05 2.88 -12.15
CA PHE A 338 -2.41 2.42 -10.94
C PHE A 338 -2.25 3.56 -9.95
N ASN A 339 -2.27 3.25 -8.66
CA ASN A 339 -1.96 4.21 -7.59
C ASN A 339 -0.82 3.69 -6.67
N CYS A 340 -0.21 2.57 -7.06
CA CYS A 340 0.93 1.96 -6.39
C CYS A 340 2.01 1.69 -7.46
N PRO A 341 3.19 2.31 -7.38
CA PRO A 341 4.28 2.08 -8.33
C PRO A 341 4.69 0.61 -8.44
N ALA A 342 4.71 -0.13 -7.33
CA ALA A 342 5.00 -1.57 -7.35
C ALA A 342 3.97 -2.38 -8.15
N CYS A 343 2.69 -2.01 -8.08
CA CYS A 343 1.65 -2.64 -8.90
C CYS A 343 1.82 -2.32 -10.39
N GLN A 344 2.18 -1.07 -10.72
CA GLN A 344 2.46 -0.66 -12.09
C GLN A 344 3.68 -1.37 -12.66
N ASN A 345 4.78 -1.47 -11.89
CA ASN A 345 5.97 -2.21 -12.31
C ASN A 345 5.68 -3.70 -12.54
N THR A 346 4.76 -4.28 -11.76
CA THR A 346 4.40 -5.70 -11.86
C THR A 346 3.50 -6.00 -13.06
N LEU A 347 2.45 -5.20 -13.27
CA LEU A 347 1.38 -5.50 -14.23
C LEU A 347 1.45 -4.64 -15.50
N GLY A 348 2.16 -3.52 -15.46
CA GLY A 348 2.20 -2.49 -16.50
C GLY A 348 2.63 -3.00 -17.87
N GLU A 349 3.73 -3.75 -17.93
CA GLU A 349 4.20 -4.32 -19.20
C GLU A 349 3.19 -5.34 -19.77
N LYS A 350 2.54 -6.13 -18.91
CA LYS A 350 1.56 -7.13 -19.33
C LYS A 350 0.29 -6.50 -19.88
N VAL A 351 -0.20 -5.42 -19.26
CA VAL A 351 -1.36 -4.67 -19.79
C VAL A 351 -1.01 -3.97 -21.11
N ALA A 352 0.20 -3.39 -21.21
CA ALA A 352 0.67 -2.72 -22.42
C ALA A 352 0.75 -3.68 -23.62
N LYS A 353 1.29 -4.88 -23.42
CA LYS A 353 1.35 -5.96 -24.43
C LYS A 353 -0.02 -6.39 -24.94
N ARG A 354 -1.09 -6.07 -24.22
CA ARG A 354 -2.48 -6.37 -24.59
C ARG A 354 -3.23 -5.15 -25.15
N GLY A 355 -2.53 -4.03 -25.37
CA GLY A 355 -3.11 -2.82 -25.97
C GLY A 355 -3.74 -1.85 -24.98
N ILE A 356 -3.59 -2.06 -23.67
CA ILE A 356 -4.08 -1.15 -22.63
C ILE A 356 -2.91 -0.32 -22.10
N ARG A 357 -3.01 1.01 -22.10
CA ARG A 357 -1.92 1.90 -21.67
C ARG A 357 -1.82 1.94 -20.12
N PRO A 358 -0.72 1.47 -19.50
CA PRO A 358 -0.54 1.58 -18.06
C PRO A 358 -0.20 3.02 -17.66
N ILE A 359 -0.80 3.52 -16.58
CA ILE A 359 -0.54 4.88 -16.10
C ILE A 359 -0.69 5.00 -14.59
N HIS A 360 0.17 5.80 -13.95
CA HIS A 360 -0.03 6.16 -12.55
C HIS A 360 -1.07 7.28 -12.42
N ILE A 361 -1.94 7.23 -11.41
CA ILE A 361 -3.00 8.22 -11.21
C ILE A 361 -2.46 9.65 -11.06
N ILE A 362 -1.26 9.82 -10.48
CA ILE A 362 -0.58 11.13 -10.42
C ILE A 362 -0.30 11.67 -11.83
N ASP A 363 0.23 10.84 -12.72
CA ASP A 363 0.49 11.23 -14.11
C ASP A 363 -0.80 11.50 -14.87
N LEU A 364 -1.84 10.73 -14.60
CA LEU A 364 -3.16 10.96 -15.18
C LEU A 364 -3.75 12.32 -14.76
N CYS A 365 -3.61 12.69 -13.49
CA CYS A 365 -4.01 14.01 -12.99
C CYS A 365 -3.18 15.13 -13.64
N LYS A 366 -1.86 14.91 -13.83
CA LYS A 366 -0.97 15.86 -14.54
C LYS A 366 -1.36 16.05 -15.99
N MET A 367 -1.78 14.99 -16.69
CA MET A 367 -2.31 15.08 -18.05
C MET A 367 -3.54 15.99 -18.11
N ALA A 368 -4.45 15.85 -17.14
CA ALA A 368 -5.69 16.63 -17.10
C ALA A 368 -5.45 18.14 -16.93
N ILE A 369 -4.41 18.54 -16.18
CA ILE A 369 -4.06 19.95 -15.97
C ILE A 369 -2.99 20.49 -16.96
N GLY A 370 -2.57 19.65 -17.92
CA GLY A 370 -1.60 20.02 -18.96
C GLY A 370 -0.13 20.06 -18.52
N ASP A 371 0.21 19.50 -17.34
CA ASP A 371 1.60 19.37 -16.86
C ASP A 371 2.36 18.24 -17.54
N LYS A 372 1.63 17.30 -18.16
CA LYS A 372 2.18 16.18 -18.93
C LYS A 372 1.40 16.04 -20.24
N PRO A 373 2.03 15.81 -21.39
CA PRO A 373 1.31 15.62 -22.65
C PRO A 373 0.47 14.33 -22.60
N LEU A 374 -0.65 14.33 -23.32
CA LEU A 374 -1.35 13.09 -23.67
C LEU A 374 -0.42 12.24 -24.56
N PRO A 375 -0.33 10.91 -24.35
CA PRO A 375 0.34 10.04 -25.31
C PRO A 375 -0.26 10.26 -26.71
N GLU A 376 0.60 10.49 -27.71
CA GLU A 376 0.16 10.51 -29.12
C GLU A 376 -0.37 9.12 -29.50
N ASP A 377 -1.44 9.08 -30.30
CA ASP A 377 -2.12 7.85 -30.71
C ASP A 377 -1.33 7.01 -31.73
#